data_AF-A0A956QSF4-F1
#
_entry.id   AF-A0A956QSF4-F1
#
_cell.length_a   1.000
_cell.length_b   1.000
_cell.length_c   1.000
_cell.angle_alpha   90.00
_cell.angle_beta   90.00
_cell.angle_gamma   90.00
#
_symmetry.space_group_name_H-M   'P 1'
#
loop_
_entity.id
_entity.type
_entity.pdbx_description
1 polymer ?
#
loop_
_entity_poly.entity_id
_entity_poly.type
_entity_poly.pdbx_seq_one_letter_code
_entity_poly.pdbx_strand_id
1 'polypeptide(L)'
;MSVLLGALLIYALVATLPSRAASEPALKGMALFNKGKYKEAYPLFVKAAAIDPRDPSIQYYLGISALYAEDPRRAQMAMTKVLLWTNDGNPYNQRAVEAAKQYHWPQPWRNNLYRWSEKAMPVKIHITDGRILPAQYVGHPLNPQSRQEIADLVRKPGYVERLPRVPAYNSGYRSDVMSGLSIWEWARAEGFLSWTFINDPTKADVIVFWWPGKGNLVQGFTNGPGGLNQPAIMQISIPPDNYIISEKLRTVSGHEFGHAWGLEHSPVKEHLMHSSGAMKTIGPGRYEPKRLAEEEKATLRALYDSPARLYFFSVADRK
;
A
#
# COMPACT_ATOMS: atom_id res chain seq x y z
N MET A 1 -26.86 15.90 18.90
CA MET A 1 -25.79 14.92 18.61
C MET A 1 -25.83 13.67 19.52
N SER A 2 -26.89 13.48 20.32
CA SER A 2 -26.97 12.41 21.33
C SER A 2 -27.79 11.19 20.89
N VAL A 3 -28.55 11.29 19.80
CA VAL A 3 -29.42 10.20 19.28
C VAL A 3 -28.69 9.29 18.28
N LEU A 4 -27.58 9.75 17.67
CA LEU A 4 -26.83 9.00 16.65
C LEU A 4 -25.79 8.02 17.23
N LEU A 5 -25.44 8.12 18.52
CA LEU A 5 -24.53 7.17 19.20
C LEU A 5 -25.26 5.92 19.73
N GLY A 6 -26.60 5.97 19.83
CA GLY A 6 -27.40 4.89 20.44
C GLY A 6 -27.59 3.65 19.56
N ALA A 7 -27.35 3.74 18.25
CA ALA A 7 -27.62 2.63 17.33
C ALA A 7 -26.55 1.52 17.35
N LEU A 8 -25.36 1.78 17.89
CA LEU A 8 -24.28 0.79 17.99
C LEU A 8 -24.43 -0.19 19.19
N LEU A 9 -25.44 0.03 20.04
CA LEU A 9 -25.59 -0.66 21.33
C LEU A 9 -26.37 -1.98 21.26
N ILE A 10 -27.08 -2.29 20.17
CA ILE A 10 -28.07 -3.40 20.19
C ILE A 10 -27.48 -4.79 19.87
N TYR A 11 -26.23 -4.92 19.41
CA TYR A 11 -25.65 -6.24 19.08
C TYR A 11 -24.34 -6.58 19.82
N ALA A 12 -24.11 -6.04 21.02
CA ALA A 12 -22.94 -6.38 21.83
C ALA A 12 -22.99 -7.77 22.51
N LEU A 13 -24.07 -8.55 22.34
CA LEU A 13 -24.30 -9.78 23.10
C LEU A 13 -23.84 -11.07 22.40
N VAL A 14 -22.59 -11.10 21.92
CA VAL A 14 -21.73 -12.29 21.96
C VAL A 14 -20.30 -11.76 21.99
N ALA A 15 -19.75 -11.59 23.19
CA ALA A 15 -18.35 -11.28 23.37
C ALA A 15 -17.55 -12.56 23.16
N THR A 16 -16.93 -12.71 21.99
CA THR A 16 -15.74 -13.56 21.89
C THR A 16 -14.70 -12.92 22.79
N LEU A 17 -14.31 -13.63 23.85
CA LEU A 17 -13.19 -13.22 24.70
C LEU A 17 -11.98 -12.87 23.81
N PRO A 18 -11.18 -11.85 24.15
CA PRO A 18 -9.88 -11.66 23.52
C PRO A 18 -9.13 -13.00 23.54
N SER A 19 -8.27 -13.22 22.53
CA SER A 19 -7.51 -14.46 22.37
C SER A 19 -6.89 -14.92 23.70
N ARG A 20 -6.62 -16.23 23.83
CA ARG A 20 -6.25 -16.94 25.07
C ARG A 20 -5.04 -16.38 25.87
N ALA A 21 -4.40 -15.31 25.41
CA ALA A 21 -3.42 -14.49 26.15
C ALA A 21 -3.70 -12.98 26.04
N ALA A 22 -4.90 -12.54 26.44
CA ALA A 22 -5.23 -11.11 26.51
C ALA A 22 -4.26 -10.35 27.43
N SER A 23 -3.66 -9.27 26.93
CA SER A 23 -2.74 -8.44 27.72
C SER A 23 -3.44 -7.76 28.90
N GLU A 24 -2.70 -7.44 29.96
CA GLU A 24 -3.26 -6.75 31.14
C GLU A 24 -4.01 -5.44 30.78
N PRO A 25 -3.49 -4.57 29.88
CA PRO A 25 -4.25 -3.40 29.44
C PRO A 25 -5.55 -3.76 28.74
N ALA A 26 -5.59 -4.84 27.94
CA ALA A 26 -6.80 -5.29 27.27
C ALA A 26 -7.86 -5.76 28.27
N LEU A 27 -7.46 -6.52 29.30
CA LEU A 27 -8.37 -6.99 30.35
C LEU A 27 -8.96 -5.83 31.16
N LYS A 28 -8.12 -4.86 31.58
CA LYS A 28 -8.58 -3.66 32.29
C LYS A 28 -9.48 -2.78 31.40
N GLY A 29 -9.11 -2.60 30.14
CA GLY A 29 -9.88 -1.86 29.14
C GLY A 29 -11.27 -2.47 28.96
N MET A 30 -11.34 -3.80 28.82
CA MET A 30 -12.60 -4.54 28.72
C MET A 30 -13.47 -4.37 29.97
N ALA A 31 -12.88 -4.43 31.17
CA ALA A 31 -13.62 -4.24 32.41
C ALA A 31 -14.26 -2.84 32.51
N LEU A 32 -13.59 -1.80 32.03
CA LEU A 32 -14.15 -0.44 31.94
C LEU A 32 -15.19 -0.32 30.83
N PHE A 33 -14.92 -0.92 29.66
CA PHE A 33 -15.83 -0.93 28.52
C PHE A 33 -17.18 -1.57 28.88
N ASN A 34 -17.17 -2.71 29.57
CA ASN A 34 -18.37 -3.41 30.03
C ASN A 34 -19.16 -2.62 31.08
N LYS A 35 -18.53 -1.65 31.75
CA LYS A 35 -19.18 -0.70 32.66
C LYS A 35 -19.68 0.57 31.95
N GLY A 36 -19.59 0.64 30.61
CA GLY A 36 -19.94 1.81 29.81
C GLY A 36 -18.94 2.98 29.93
N LYS A 37 -17.79 2.77 30.58
CA LYS A 37 -16.77 3.79 30.83
C LYS A 37 -15.80 3.92 29.65
N TYR A 38 -16.33 4.23 28.47
CA TYR A 38 -15.57 4.22 27.21
C TYR A 38 -14.39 5.21 27.19
N LYS A 39 -14.59 6.43 27.69
CA LYS A 39 -13.50 7.44 27.80
C LYS A 39 -12.34 6.96 28.68
N GLU A 40 -12.63 6.22 29.75
CA GLU A 40 -11.59 5.64 30.63
C GLU A 40 -10.94 4.38 30.02
N ALA A 41 -11.70 3.60 29.24
CA ALA A 41 -11.19 2.42 28.55
C ALA A 41 -10.25 2.78 27.38
N TYR A 42 -10.47 3.93 26.74
CA TYR A 42 -9.70 4.40 25.59
C TYR A 42 -8.16 4.31 25.76
N PRO A 43 -7.52 4.92 26.77
CA PRO A 43 -6.06 4.84 26.95
C PRO A 43 -5.56 3.42 27.21
N LEU A 44 -6.40 2.52 27.74
CA LEU A 44 -6.03 1.12 27.95
C LEU A 44 -6.04 0.34 26.65
N PHE A 45 -7.02 0.57 25.78
CA PHE A 45 -7.03 -0.02 24.44
C PHE A 45 -5.93 0.54 23.55
N VAL A 46 -5.51 1.80 23.72
CA VAL A 46 -4.30 2.34 23.04
C VAL A 46 -3.07 1.53 23.45
N LYS A 47 -2.88 1.27 24.76
CA LYS A 47 -1.78 0.44 25.26
C LYS A 47 -1.87 -1.01 24.77
N ALA A 48 -3.07 -1.58 24.76
CA ALA A 48 -3.30 -2.94 24.27
C ALA A 48 -2.98 -3.07 22.77
N ALA A 49 -3.40 -2.08 21.97
CA ALA A 49 -3.12 -2.02 20.54
C ALA A 49 -1.64 -1.79 20.23
N ALA A 50 -0.85 -1.23 21.14
CA ALA A 50 0.61 -1.18 20.99
C ALA A 50 1.28 -2.56 21.15
N ILE A 51 0.64 -3.48 21.89
CA ILE A 51 1.13 -4.85 22.13
C ILE A 51 0.73 -5.76 20.97
N ASP A 52 -0.56 -5.82 20.65
CA ASP A 52 -1.08 -6.52 19.47
C ASP A 52 -1.94 -5.58 18.62
N PRO A 53 -1.31 -4.83 17.71
CA PRO A 53 -2.00 -3.91 16.81
C PRO A 53 -2.82 -4.62 15.73
N ARG A 54 -2.74 -5.95 15.58
CA ARG A 54 -3.53 -6.72 14.62
C ARG A 54 -4.70 -7.46 15.23
N ASP A 55 -4.79 -7.53 16.56
CA ASP A 55 -5.94 -8.14 17.22
C ASP A 55 -7.21 -7.34 16.87
N PRO A 56 -8.16 -7.96 16.14
CA PRO A 56 -9.35 -7.25 15.67
C PRO A 56 -10.31 -6.89 16.79
N SER A 57 -10.31 -7.63 17.90
CA SER A 57 -11.11 -7.28 19.07
C SER A 57 -10.56 -6.00 19.70
N ILE A 58 -9.25 -5.93 19.92
CA ILE A 58 -8.59 -4.75 20.49
C ILE A 58 -8.82 -3.52 19.60
N GLN A 59 -8.63 -3.66 18.28
CA GLN A 59 -8.86 -2.56 17.35
C GLN A 59 -10.34 -2.13 17.30
N TYR A 60 -11.28 -3.06 17.37
CA TYR A 60 -12.70 -2.73 17.44
C TYR A 60 -13.04 -1.92 18.71
N TYR A 61 -12.63 -2.41 19.88
CA TYR A 61 -12.90 -1.72 21.15
C TYR A 61 -12.16 -0.39 21.27
N LEU A 62 -10.95 -0.29 20.71
CA LEU A 62 -10.24 0.97 20.54
C LEU A 62 -11.07 1.93 19.70
N GLY A 63 -11.60 1.48 18.56
CA GLY A 63 -12.39 2.30 17.66
C GLY A 63 -13.65 2.86 18.31
N ILE A 64 -14.40 2.02 19.02
CA ILE A 64 -15.58 2.47 19.78
C ILE A 64 -15.20 3.42 20.90
N SER A 65 -14.19 3.08 21.70
CA SER A 65 -13.76 3.94 22.82
C SER A 65 -13.25 5.30 22.34
N ALA A 66 -12.59 5.33 21.18
CA ALA A 66 -12.15 6.57 20.53
C ALA A 66 -13.31 7.44 20.06
N LEU A 67 -14.40 6.87 19.53
CA LEU A 67 -15.62 7.64 19.18
C LEU A 67 -16.20 8.34 20.41
N TYR A 68 -16.32 7.63 21.53
CA TYR A 68 -16.80 8.22 22.78
C TYR A 68 -15.82 9.20 23.40
N ALA A 69 -14.52 9.04 23.14
CA ALA A 69 -13.48 9.99 23.52
C ALA A 69 -13.36 11.17 22.54
N GLU A 70 -14.24 11.27 21.54
CA GLU A 70 -14.26 12.35 20.54
C GLU A 70 -12.96 12.41 19.69
N ASP A 71 -12.34 11.25 19.46
CA ASP A 71 -11.20 11.06 18.55
C ASP A 71 -11.63 10.27 17.29
N PRO A 72 -12.33 10.91 16.34
CA PRO A 72 -12.84 10.24 15.14
C PRO A 72 -11.71 9.75 14.22
N ARG A 73 -10.53 10.39 14.25
CA ARG A 73 -9.39 9.96 13.44
C ARG A 73 -8.86 8.62 13.92
N ARG A 74 -8.69 8.45 15.24
CA ARG A 74 -8.26 7.16 15.78
C ARG A 74 -9.36 6.11 15.65
N ALA A 75 -10.62 6.50 15.79
CA ALA A 75 -11.75 5.59 15.57
C ALA A 75 -11.74 5.01 14.15
N GLN A 76 -11.63 5.89 13.14
CA GLN A 76 -11.53 5.49 11.74
C GLN A 76 -10.34 4.54 11.55
N MET A 77 -9.14 4.93 11.99
CA MET A 77 -7.94 4.10 11.82
C MET A 77 -8.10 2.70 12.43
N ALA A 78 -8.61 2.62 13.65
CA ALA A 78 -8.79 1.35 14.34
C ALA A 78 -9.81 0.45 13.60
N MET A 79 -10.93 1.01 13.12
CA MET A 79 -11.90 0.26 12.33
C MET A 79 -11.35 -0.13 10.95
N THR A 80 -10.59 0.74 10.28
CA THR A 80 -9.88 0.41 9.04
C THR A 80 -8.93 -0.77 9.25
N LYS A 81 -8.21 -0.84 10.38
CA LYS A 81 -7.37 -2.01 10.72
C LYS A 81 -8.20 -3.28 10.93
N VAL A 82 -9.37 -3.21 11.57
CA VAL A 82 -10.26 -4.36 11.68
C VAL A 82 -10.61 -4.88 10.29
N LEU A 83 -11.07 -4.01 9.39
CA LEU A 83 -11.45 -4.37 8.02
C LEU A 83 -10.27 -4.95 7.23
N LEU A 84 -9.07 -4.41 7.42
CA LEU A 84 -7.86 -4.89 6.76
C LEU A 84 -7.46 -6.30 7.24
N TRP A 85 -7.49 -6.54 8.56
CA TRP A 85 -6.94 -7.75 9.18
C TRP A 85 -7.97 -8.85 9.48
N THR A 86 -9.26 -8.62 9.20
CA THR A 86 -10.31 -9.65 9.25
C THR A 86 -11.05 -9.90 7.94
N ASN A 87 -11.75 -11.03 7.83
CA ASN A 87 -12.67 -11.35 6.72
C ASN A 87 -14.13 -11.23 7.18
N ASP A 88 -15.07 -11.37 6.25
CA ASP A 88 -16.52 -11.21 6.48
C ASP A 88 -17.10 -12.19 7.52
N GLY A 89 -16.42 -13.31 7.78
CA GLY A 89 -16.79 -14.28 8.81
C GLY A 89 -16.39 -13.87 10.23
N ASN A 90 -15.57 -12.83 10.39
CA ASN A 90 -15.19 -12.32 11.70
C ASN A 90 -16.26 -11.36 12.23
N PRO A 91 -16.75 -11.53 13.47
CA PRO A 91 -17.83 -10.69 14.01
C PRO A 91 -17.43 -9.20 14.13
N TYR A 92 -16.15 -8.90 14.35
CA TYR A 92 -15.68 -7.52 14.39
C TYR A 92 -15.62 -6.87 13.00
N ASN A 93 -15.44 -7.66 11.93
CA ASN A 93 -15.47 -7.15 10.55
C ASN A 93 -16.83 -6.54 10.23
N GLN A 94 -17.90 -7.31 10.44
CA GLN A 94 -19.27 -6.90 10.13
C GLN A 94 -19.64 -5.60 10.86
N ARG A 95 -19.30 -5.51 12.15
CA ARG A 95 -19.50 -4.31 12.95
C ARG A 95 -18.66 -3.12 12.48
N ALA A 96 -17.42 -3.36 12.04
CA ALA A 96 -16.57 -2.32 11.47
C ALA A 96 -17.12 -1.83 10.10
N VAL A 97 -17.72 -2.70 9.28
CA VAL A 97 -18.41 -2.32 8.04
C VAL A 97 -19.62 -1.44 8.34
N GLU A 98 -20.42 -1.80 9.34
CA GLU A 98 -21.57 -1.00 9.79
C GLU A 98 -21.14 0.39 10.27
N ALA A 99 -20.10 0.45 11.11
CA ALA A 99 -19.53 1.71 11.57
C ALA A 99 -19.01 2.54 10.38
N ALA A 100 -18.27 1.93 9.44
CA ALA A 100 -17.78 2.64 8.26
C ALA A 100 -18.92 3.22 7.42
N LYS A 101 -20.04 2.49 7.26
CA LYS A 101 -21.24 3.01 6.59
C LYS A 101 -21.88 4.17 7.36
N GLN A 102 -22.06 4.02 8.67
CA GLN A 102 -22.68 5.03 9.53
C GLN A 102 -21.89 6.36 9.53
N TYR A 103 -20.56 6.26 9.63
CA TYR A 103 -19.66 7.41 9.71
C TYR A 103 -19.10 7.84 8.36
N HIS A 104 -19.53 7.21 7.26
CA HIS A 104 -19.05 7.46 5.90
C HIS A 104 -17.52 7.38 5.79
N TRP A 105 -16.92 6.42 6.49
CA TRP A 105 -15.48 6.18 6.41
C TRP A 105 -15.11 5.40 5.14
N PRO A 106 -13.96 5.74 4.52
CA PRO A 106 -13.44 4.96 3.40
C PRO A 106 -13.22 3.52 3.81
N GLN A 107 -13.75 2.59 3.01
CA GLN A 107 -13.59 1.17 3.25
C GLN A 107 -12.29 0.68 2.59
N PRO A 108 -11.32 0.18 3.37
CA PRO A 108 -10.13 -0.40 2.79
C PRO A 108 -10.50 -1.70 2.08
N TRP A 109 -9.65 -2.15 1.17
CA TRP A 109 -9.76 -3.51 0.64
C TRP A 109 -8.57 -4.35 1.14
N ARG A 110 -8.86 -5.63 1.33
CA ARG A 110 -7.88 -6.62 1.72
C ARG A 110 -7.25 -7.23 0.48
N ASN A 111 -5.94 -7.40 0.50
CA ASN A 111 -5.20 -8.23 -0.45
C ASN A 111 -3.91 -8.76 0.20
N ASN A 112 -3.00 -9.38 -0.58
CA ASN A 112 -1.66 -9.81 -0.14
C ASN A 112 -0.73 -8.61 0.10
N LEU A 113 -1.04 -7.81 1.12
CA LEU A 113 -0.33 -6.56 1.42
C LEU A 113 1.02 -6.82 2.08
N TYR A 114 2.01 -6.01 1.71
CA TYR A 114 3.32 -5.93 2.34
C TYR A 114 3.70 -4.48 2.62
N ARG A 115 4.73 -4.21 3.42
CA ARG A 115 5.22 -2.83 3.58
C ARG A 115 6.73 -2.78 3.75
N TRP A 116 7.29 -1.64 3.39
CA TRP A 116 8.66 -1.30 3.78
C TRP A 116 8.73 -1.06 5.29
N SER A 117 9.82 -1.50 5.92
CA SER A 117 10.13 -1.14 7.30
C SER A 117 10.35 0.36 7.42
N GLU A 118 10.00 0.96 8.56
CA GLU A 118 10.40 2.34 8.87
C GLU A 118 11.93 2.52 8.80
N LYS A 119 12.69 1.47 9.12
CA LYS A 119 14.16 1.49 9.00
C LYS A 119 14.66 1.55 7.56
N ALA A 120 13.84 1.10 6.59
CA ALA A 120 14.19 1.15 5.17
C ALA A 120 13.99 2.54 4.56
N MET A 121 13.44 3.49 5.33
CA MET A 121 13.16 4.84 4.86
C MET A 121 14.42 5.73 4.95
N PRO A 122 14.71 6.55 3.92
CA PRO A 122 14.00 6.66 2.66
C PRO A 122 14.28 5.48 1.73
N VAL A 123 13.21 4.94 1.12
CA VAL A 123 13.32 3.89 0.09
C VAL A 123 14.11 4.43 -1.10
N LYS A 124 15.17 3.73 -1.48
CA LYS A 124 16.10 4.15 -2.54
C LYS A 124 15.60 3.67 -3.90
N ILE A 125 15.27 4.61 -4.77
CA ILE A 125 14.73 4.33 -6.09
C ILE A 125 15.79 4.60 -7.14
N HIS A 126 16.05 3.61 -7.99
CA HIS A 126 16.84 3.78 -9.20
C HIS A 126 15.96 3.62 -10.45
N ILE A 127 15.89 4.67 -11.26
CA ILE A 127 15.20 4.62 -12.55
C ILE A 127 16.27 4.51 -13.63
N THR A 128 16.31 3.38 -14.32
CA THR A 128 17.33 3.14 -15.35
C THR A 128 17.13 4.05 -16.56
N ASP A 129 18.20 4.32 -17.30
CA ASP A 129 18.18 5.13 -18.53
C ASP A 129 17.70 4.32 -19.74
N GLY A 130 16.47 3.79 -19.68
CA GLY A 130 15.86 3.01 -20.76
C GLY A 130 16.32 1.56 -20.84
N ARG A 131 16.90 1.00 -19.78
CA ARG A 131 17.50 -0.35 -19.79
C ARG A 131 16.43 -1.44 -19.82
N ILE A 132 16.66 -2.44 -20.67
CA ILE A 132 15.78 -3.59 -20.87
C ILE A 132 16.33 -4.78 -20.11
N LEU A 133 15.46 -5.49 -19.39
CA LEU A 133 15.82 -6.79 -18.83
C LEU A 133 16.09 -7.83 -19.94
N PRO A 134 16.83 -8.91 -19.63
CA PRO A 134 16.97 -10.04 -20.54
C PRO A 134 15.62 -10.56 -21.06
N ALA A 135 15.62 -11.08 -22.30
CA ALA A 135 14.40 -11.41 -23.04
C ALA A 135 13.44 -12.38 -22.32
N GLN A 136 13.97 -13.27 -21.48
CA GLN A 136 13.17 -14.20 -20.67
C GLN A 136 12.41 -13.55 -19.51
N TYR A 137 12.71 -12.29 -19.16
CA TYR A 137 12.13 -11.59 -18.01
C TYR A 137 11.29 -10.36 -18.39
N VAL A 138 11.42 -9.90 -19.63
CA VAL A 138 10.95 -8.58 -20.03
C VAL A 138 9.44 -8.59 -20.35
N GLY A 139 8.73 -7.56 -19.88
CA GLY A 139 7.37 -7.25 -20.32
C GLY A 139 6.28 -8.21 -19.81
N HIS A 140 6.52 -8.85 -18.66
CA HIS A 140 5.53 -9.68 -17.96
C HIS A 140 5.86 -9.78 -16.47
N PRO A 141 4.90 -10.18 -15.62
CA PRO A 141 5.15 -10.41 -14.20
C PRO A 141 6.20 -11.51 -13.98
N LEU A 142 7.15 -11.25 -13.08
CA LEU A 142 8.21 -12.21 -12.74
C LEU A 142 7.73 -13.25 -11.72
N ASN A 143 8.05 -14.52 -11.96
CA ASN A 143 7.88 -15.58 -10.96
C ASN A 143 8.94 -15.46 -9.83
N PRO A 144 8.79 -16.15 -8.68
CA PRO A 144 9.74 -16.07 -7.56
C PRO A 144 11.20 -16.35 -7.94
N GLN A 145 11.46 -17.34 -8.80
CA GLN A 145 12.82 -17.68 -9.24
C GLN A 145 13.43 -16.56 -10.08
N SER A 146 12.71 -16.07 -11.09
CA SER A 146 13.17 -14.96 -11.94
C SER A 146 13.42 -13.68 -11.12
N ARG A 147 12.60 -13.40 -10.10
CA ARG A 147 12.82 -12.27 -9.19
C ARG A 147 14.16 -12.38 -8.45
N GLN A 148 14.47 -13.56 -7.91
CA GLN A 148 15.74 -13.82 -7.25
C GLN A 148 16.93 -13.67 -8.21
N GLU A 149 16.85 -14.27 -9.39
CA GLU A 149 17.90 -14.20 -10.41
C GLU A 149 18.20 -12.75 -10.81
N ILE A 150 17.17 -11.95 -11.07
CA ILE A 150 17.33 -10.52 -11.39
C ILE A 150 17.92 -9.76 -10.20
N ALA A 151 17.42 -10.00 -8.98
CA ALA A 151 17.95 -9.38 -7.76
C ALA A 151 19.46 -9.64 -7.59
N ASP A 152 19.94 -10.84 -7.94
CA ASP A 152 21.37 -11.17 -7.89
C ASP A 152 22.17 -10.54 -9.03
N LEU A 153 21.58 -10.42 -10.22
CA LEU A 153 22.22 -9.79 -11.37
C LEU A 153 22.39 -8.28 -11.19
N VAL A 154 21.35 -7.56 -10.73
CA VAL A 154 21.40 -6.09 -10.54
C VAL A 154 22.40 -5.66 -9.46
N ARG A 155 22.78 -6.58 -8.57
CA ARG A 155 23.83 -6.34 -7.55
C ARG A 155 25.24 -6.39 -8.14
N LYS A 156 25.44 -6.99 -9.30
CA LYS A 156 26.75 -7.06 -9.95
C LYS A 156 27.11 -5.69 -10.52
N PRO A 157 28.21 -5.05 -10.10
CA PRO A 157 28.59 -3.73 -10.61
C PRO A 157 28.68 -3.71 -12.14
N GLY A 158 28.12 -2.66 -12.75
CA GLY A 158 28.11 -2.48 -14.20
C GLY A 158 27.09 -3.35 -14.96
N TYR A 159 26.36 -4.26 -14.30
CA TYR A 159 25.41 -5.14 -14.99
C TYR A 159 24.29 -4.34 -15.65
N VAL A 160 23.65 -3.44 -14.90
CA VAL A 160 22.52 -2.64 -15.37
C VAL A 160 22.93 -1.71 -16.52
N GLU A 161 24.13 -1.13 -16.44
CA GLU A 161 24.68 -0.22 -17.43
C GLU A 161 24.99 -0.89 -18.77
N ARG A 162 25.28 -2.20 -18.75
CA ARG A 162 25.54 -3.02 -19.94
C ARG A 162 24.27 -3.56 -20.61
N LEU A 163 23.11 -3.43 -19.96
CA LEU A 163 21.85 -3.88 -20.55
C LEU A 163 21.51 -3.06 -21.81
N PRO A 164 20.86 -3.68 -22.82
CA PRO A 164 20.39 -2.97 -23.99
C PRO A 164 19.39 -1.88 -23.60
N ARG A 165 19.24 -0.88 -24.47
CA ARG A 165 18.32 0.25 -24.28
C ARG A 165 17.11 0.10 -25.20
N VAL A 166 15.93 0.49 -24.73
CA VAL A 166 14.73 0.60 -25.59
C VAL A 166 15.02 1.65 -26.68
N PRO A 167 14.92 1.31 -27.99
CA PRO A 167 15.22 2.26 -29.06
C PRO A 167 14.38 3.54 -29.01
N ALA A 168 13.11 3.41 -28.63
CA ALA A 168 12.18 4.54 -28.49
C ALA A 168 12.34 5.33 -27.18
N TYR A 169 13.32 5.00 -26.33
CA TYR A 169 13.49 5.68 -25.05
C TYR A 169 13.91 7.15 -25.22
N ASN A 170 13.20 8.03 -24.51
CA ASN A 170 13.56 9.43 -24.35
C ASN A 170 13.93 9.70 -22.88
N SER A 171 15.01 10.45 -22.64
CA SER A 171 15.46 10.81 -21.28
C SER A 171 14.40 11.56 -20.45
N GLY A 172 13.47 12.28 -21.08
CA GLY A 172 12.33 12.92 -20.41
C GLY A 172 11.36 11.92 -19.75
N TYR A 173 11.34 10.67 -20.20
CA TYR A 173 10.48 9.63 -19.62
C TYR A 173 10.89 9.28 -18.19
N ARG A 174 12.18 9.41 -17.86
CA ARG A 174 12.64 9.31 -16.48
C ARG A 174 11.96 10.37 -15.60
N SER A 175 11.92 11.61 -16.08
CA SER A 175 11.25 12.70 -15.36
C SER A 175 9.75 12.45 -15.22
N ASP A 176 9.09 11.90 -16.24
CA ASP A 176 7.67 11.53 -16.15
C ASP A 176 7.41 10.43 -15.12
N VAL A 177 8.25 9.40 -15.03
CA VAL A 177 8.15 8.37 -13.97
C VAL A 177 8.37 8.99 -12.58
N MET A 178 9.33 9.90 -12.45
CA MET A 178 9.54 10.65 -11.20
C MET A 178 8.32 11.50 -10.85
N SER A 179 7.68 12.14 -11.83
CA SER A 179 6.45 12.92 -11.63
C SER A 179 5.27 12.03 -11.26
N GLY A 180 5.14 10.82 -11.80
CA GLY A 180 4.08 9.88 -11.39
C GLY A 180 4.14 9.52 -9.91
N LEU A 181 5.34 9.52 -9.33
CA LEU A 181 5.54 9.32 -7.90
C LEU A 181 4.93 10.43 -7.04
N SER A 182 4.65 11.61 -7.61
CA SER A 182 4.03 12.72 -6.89
C SER A 182 2.62 12.40 -6.39
N ILE A 183 1.96 11.39 -6.98
CA ILE A 183 0.67 10.87 -6.52
C ILE A 183 0.73 10.41 -5.05
N TRP A 184 1.92 10.01 -4.57
CA TRP A 184 2.15 9.50 -3.22
C TRP A 184 2.67 10.53 -2.23
N GLU A 185 2.82 11.81 -2.61
CA GLU A 185 3.37 12.85 -1.72
C GLU A 185 2.54 13.07 -0.45
N TRP A 186 1.24 12.77 -0.50
CA TRP A 186 0.39 12.82 0.71
C TRP A 186 0.89 11.86 1.79
N ALA A 187 1.37 10.67 1.43
CA ALA A 187 1.88 9.68 2.37
C ALA A 187 3.23 10.12 2.95
N ARG A 188 4.05 10.83 2.16
CA ARG A 188 5.26 11.50 2.64
C ARG A 188 4.93 12.64 3.59
N ALA A 189 3.94 13.48 3.26
CA ALA A 189 3.50 14.58 4.12
C ALA A 189 2.94 14.07 5.47
N GLU A 190 2.31 12.90 5.48
CA GLU A 190 1.87 12.23 6.71
C GLU A 190 2.99 11.49 7.47
N GLY A 191 4.19 11.39 6.89
CA GLY A 191 5.41 10.97 7.60
C GLY A 191 5.66 9.47 7.69
N PHE A 192 4.83 8.61 7.09
CA PHE A 192 5.01 7.15 7.17
C PHE A 192 5.66 6.52 5.93
N LEU A 193 5.85 7.30 4.86
CA LEU A 193 6.51 6.87 3.63
C LEU A 193 7.53 7.93 3.20
N SER A 194 8.74 7.52 2.82
CA SER A 194 9.68 8.44 2.17
C SER A 194 10.57 7.69 1.19
N TRP A 195 11.01 8.40 0.16
CA TRP A 195 11.89 7.85 -0.87
C TRP A 195 12.94 8.87 -1.28
N THR A 196 14.00 8.38 -1.91
CA THR A 196 15.04 9.18 -2.53
C THR A 196 15.50 8.54 -3.83
N PHE A 197 16.01 9.35 -4.76
CA PHE A 197 16.55 8.85 -6.02
C PHE A 197 18.05 8.64 -5.91
N ILE A 198 18.53 7.50 -6.40
CA ILE A 198 19.95 7.17 -6.41
C ILE A 198 20.42 6.77 -7.82
N ASN A 199 21.71 6.99 -8.08
CA ASN A 199 22.32 6.64 -9.36
C ASN A 199 22.92 5.22 -9.36
N ASP A 200 23.27 4.67 -8.21
CA ASP A 200 23.87 3.35 -8.07
C ASP A 200 22.79 2.26 -7.99
N PRO A 201 22.55 1.47 -9.05
CA PRO A 201 21.49 0.46 -9.06
C PRO A 201 21.72 -0.67 -8.05
N THR A 202 22.97 -0.91 -7.62
CA THR A 202 23.30 -2.01 -6.70
C THR A 202 22.77 -1.79 -5.28
N LYS A 203 22.40 -0.54 -4.97
CA LYS A 203 21.86 -0.09 -3.67
C LYS A 203 20.37 0.24 -3.72
N ALA A 204 19.71 0.01 -4.86
CA ALA A 204 18.32 0.36 -5.04
C ALA A 204 17.42 -0.62 -4.28
N ASP A 205 16.41 -0.08 -3.60
CA ASP A 205 15.30 -0.80 -3.00
C ASP A 205 14.17 -1.02 -4.01
N VAL A 206 14.01 -0.08 -4.94
CA VAL A 206 13.14 -0.19 -6.11
C VAL A 206 13.96 0.14 -7.35
N ILE A 207 13.96 -0.75 -8.34
CA ILE A 207 14.62 -0.51 -9.63
C ILE A 207 13.61 -0.56 -10.78
N VAL A 208 13.68 0.45 -11.64
CA VAL A 208 12.75 0.62 -12.78
C VAL A 208 13.46 0.31 -14.09
N PHE A 209 12.99 -0.73 -14.76
CA PHE A 209 13.37 -1.13 -16.11
C PHE A 209 12.32 -0.73 -17.13
N TRP A 210 12.69 -0.84 -18.40
CA TRP A 210 11.86 -0.44 -19.52
C TRP A 210 11.73 -1.59 -20.51
N TRP A 211 10.66 -1.59 -21.30
CA TRP A 211 10.57 -2.50 -22.42
C TRP A 211 9.85 -1.89 -23.62
N PRO A 212 10.16 -2.34 -24.85
CA PRO A 212 9.38 -1.97 -26.02
C PRO A 212 7.97 -2.57 -25.90
N GLY A 213 6.99 -1.71 -25.63
CA GLY A 213 5.59 -2.09 -25.53
C GLY A 213 5.03 -2.56 -26.86
N LYS A 214 3.89 -3.24 -26.81
CA LYS A 214 3.11 -3.59 -28.01
C LYS A 214 1.91 -2.66 -28.12
N GLY A 215 1.69 -2.10 -29.32
CA GLY A 215 0.59 -1.17 -29.57
C GLY A 215 0.71 0.15 -28.80
N ASN A 216 -0.42 0.84 -28.61
CA ASN A 216 -0.44 2.25 -28.17
C ASN A 216 -0.66 2.44 -26.67
N LEU A 217 -0.44 1.38 -25.88
CA LEU A 217 -0.68 1.38 -24.44
C LEU A 217 0.64 1.45 -23.66
N VAL A 218 0.66 2.32 -22.65
CA VAL A 218 1.66 2.27 -21.59
C VAL A 218 1.17 1.25 -20.56
N GLN A 219 2.02 0.29 -20.25
CA GLN A 219 1.78 -0.79 -19.29
C GLN A 219 2.89 -0.79 -18.26
N GLY A 220 2.60 -1.33 -17.09
CA GLY A 220 3.58 -1.51 -16.03
C GLY A 220 3.44 -2.89 -15.41
N PHE A 221 4.54 -3.35 -14.83
CA PHE A 221 4.54 -4.53 -13.97
C PHE A 221 5.42 -4.26 -12.77
N THR A 222 4.88 -4.42 -11.58
CA THR A 222 5.64 -4.32 -10.34
C THR A 222 5.66 -5.64 -9.63
N ASN A 223 6.87 -6.14 -9.45
CA ASN A 223 7.15 -7.26 -8.61
C ASN A 223 7.73 -6.73 -7.29
N GLY A 224 6.94 -6.79 -6.23
CA GLY A 224 7.42 -6.51 -4.88
C GLY A 224 8.63 -7.37 -4.51
N PRO A 225 9.39 -6.98 -3.47
CA PRO A 225 10.61 -7.66 -3.08
C PRO A 225 10.40 -9.18 -2.90
N GLY A 226 11.25 -10.00 -3.52
CA GLY A 226 11.13 -11.46 -3.46
C GLY A 226 11.54 -12.06 -2.11
N GLY A 227 12.17 -11.27 -1.23
CA GLY A 227 12.65 -11.66 0.09
C GLY A 227 13.34 -10.50 0.80
N LEU A 228 13.89 -10.77 1.99
CA LEU A 228 14.68 -9.79 2.74
C LEU A 228 15.83 -9.24 1.87
N ASN A 229 15.98 -7.92 1.85
CA ASN A 229 17.06 -7.21 1.15
C ASN A 229 17.09 -7.43 -0.38
N GLN A 230 15.97 -7.82 -0.99
CA GLN A 230 15.80 -7.83 -2.45
C GLN A 230 15.13 -6.53 -2.91
N PRO A 231 15.53 -5.98 -4.07
CA PRO A 231 14.82 -4.87 -4.64
C PRO A 231 13.42 -5.31 -5.12
N ALA A 232 12.47 -4.39 -5.06
CA ALA A 232 11.30 -4.45 -5.93
C ALA A 232 11.74 -4.18 -7.37
N ILE A 233 11.27 -5.02 -8.30
CA ILE A 233 11.55 -4.87 -9.73
C ILE A 233 10.30 -4.31 -10.40
N MET A 234 10.43 -3.10 -10.94
CA MET A 234 9.39 -2.45 -11.72
C MET A 234 9.79 -2.44 -13.19
N GLN A 235 8.85 -2.72 -14.07
CA GLN A 235 9.02 -2.58 -15.50
C GLN A 235 7.98 -1.57 -16.00
N ILE A 236 8.33 -0.73 -16.97
CA ILE A 236 7.37 0.16 -17.66
C ILE A 236 7.54 0.08 -19.19
N SER A 237 6.43 -0.04 -19.91
CA SER A 237 6.45 -0.12 -21.38
C SER A 237 6.61 1.24 -22.03
N ILE A 238 7.28 1.25 -23.18
CA ILE A 238 7.33 2.39 -24.08
C ILE A 238 6.69 1.96 -25.40
N PRO A 239 5.55 2.56 -25.78
CA PRO A 239 4.93 2.24 -27.07
C PRO A 239 5.87 2.63 -28.22
N PRO A 240 5.81 1.93 -29.37
CA PRO A 240 6.69 2.18 -30.51
C PRO A 240 6.47 3.54 -31.16
N ASP A 241 5.26 4.09 -31.06
CA ASP A 241 4.90 5.40 -31.59
C ASP A 241 4.95 6.46 -30.48
N ASN A 242 5.62 7.59 -30.75
CA ASN A 242 5.85 8.74 -29.85
C ASN A 242 4.57 9.52 -29.43
N TYR A 243 3.41 8.87 -29.40
CA TYR A 243 2.12 9.50 -29.13
C TYR A 243 1.93 9.76 -27.63
N ILE A 244 1.98 11.04 -27.25
CA ILE A 244 1.66 11.63 -25.93
C ILE A 244 1.76 10.62 -24.77
N ILE A 245 2.98 10.22 -24.47
CA ILE A 245 3.19 9.19 -23.45
C ILE A 245 3.26 9.77 -22.03
N SER A 246 3.56 11.06 -21.87
CA SER A 246 3.93 11.62 -20.57
C SER A 246 2.84 11.52 -19.50
N GLU A 247 1.59 11.87 -19.82
CA GLU A 247 0.48 11.75 -18.84
C GLU A 247 0.15 10.29 -18.52
N LYS A 248 0.13 9.42 -19.53
CA LYS A 248 -0.06 7.98 -19.35
C LYS A 248 1.05 7.38 -18.51
N LEU A 249 2.30 7.76 -18.80
CA LEU A 249 3.49 7.31 -18.10
C LEU A 249 3.49 7.77 -16.64
N ARG A 250 3.10 9.01 -16.36
CA ARG A 250 2.89 9.52 -14.98
C ARG A 250 1.84 8.69 -14.23
N THR A 251 0.72 8.41 -14.87
CA THR A 251 -0.38 7.71 -14.18
C THR A 251 -0.09 6.23 -13.97
N VAL A 252 0.48 5.55 -14.99
CA VAL A 252 0.92 4.15 -14.90
C VAL A 252 2.05 4.01 -13.88
N SER A 253 3.08 4.87 -13.91
CA SER A 253 4.13 4.81 -12.90
C SER A 253 3.59 5.05 -11.49
N GLY A 254 2.63 5.98 -11.31
CA GLY A 254 1.94 6.15 -10.03
C GLY A 254 1.25 4.87 -9.53
N HIS A 255 0.55 4.17 -10.42
CA HIS A 255 -0.06 2.87 -10.14
C HIS A 255 1.00 1.82 -9.75
N GLU A 256 2.05 1.68 -10.54
CA GLU A 256 3.13 0.72 -10.27
C GLU A 256 3.87 1.01 -8.96
N PHE A 257 4.07 2.28 -8.62
CA PHE A 257 4.59 2.65 -7.31
C PHE A 257 3.62 2.31 -6.18
N GLY A 258 2.30 2.37 -6.41
CA GLY A 258 1.32 1.86 -5.45
C GLY A 258 1.55 0.39 -5.12
N HIS A 259 1.84 -0.43 -6.14
CA HIS A 259 2.30 -1.81 -5.92
C HIS A 259 3.60 -1.88 -5.15
N ALA A 260 4.61 -1.06 -5.47
CA ALA A 260 5.87 -1.00 -4.74
C ALA A 260 5.70 -0.58 -3.26
N TRP A 261 4.66 0.20 -2.95
CA TRP A 261 4.28 0.58 -1.59
C TRP A 261 3.50 -0.50 -0.85
N GLY A 262 3.06 -1.53 -1.55
CA GLY A 262 2.40 -2.70 -0.98
C GLY A 262 0.90 -2.74 -1.17
N LEU A 263 0.35 -1.86 -2.01
CA LEU A 263 -1.04 -1.98 -2.46
C LEU A 263 -1.15 -3.03 -3.55
N GLU A 264 -2.35 -3.60 -3.63
CA GLU A 264 -2.74 -4.54 -4.66
C GLU A 264 -3.98 -4.01 -5.36
N HIS A 265 -4.42 -4.69 -6.42
CA HIS A 265 -5.49 -4.15 -7.23
C HIS A 265 -6.76 -3.85 -6.43
N SER A 266 -7.24 -2.61 -6.56
CA SER A 266 -8.52 -2.20 -5.97
C SER A 266 -9.68 -2.88 -6.71
N PRO A 267 -10.75 -3.30 -6.02
CA PRO A 267 -11.93 -3.88 -6.66
C PRO A 267 -12.83 -2.84 -7.34
N VAL A 268 -12.59 -1.54 -7.14
CA VAL A 268 -13.42 -0.46 -7.69
C VAL A 268 -12.80 0.08 -8.98
N LYS A 269 -13.56 0.06 -10.06
CA LYS A 269 -13.06 0.34 -11.42
C LYS A 269 -12.46 1.74 -11.59
N GLU A 270 -12.97 2.70 -10.84
CA GLU A 270 -12.62 4.12 -10.94
C GLU A 270 -11.31 4.46 -10.21
N HIS A 271 -10.84 3.57 -9.32
CA HIS A 271 -9.66 3.78 -8.49
C HIS A 271 -8.36 3.65 -9.28
N LEU A 272 -7.33 4.37 -8.84
CA LEU A 272 -6.01 4.33 -9.47
C LEU A 272 -5.46 2.91 -9.51
N MET A 273 -5.55 2.17 -8.40
CA MET A 273 -5.04 0.81 -8.27
C MET A 273 -5.94 -0.25 -8.93
N HIS A 274 -6.95 0.09 -9.73
CA HIS A 274 -7.75 -0.95 -10.40
C HIS A 274 -7.00 -1.63 -11.56
N SER A 275 -7.22 -2.93 -11.74
CA SER A 275 -6.52 -3.77 -12.74
C SER A 275 -6.82 -3.44 -14.21
N SER A 276 -7.89 -2.71 -14.49
CA SER A 276 -8.25 -2.28 -15.86
C SER A 276 -7.34 -1.18 -16.43
N GLY A 277 -6.19 -0.92 -15.81
CA GLY A 277 -5.25 0.12 -16.18
C GLY A 277 -5.50 1.45 -15.47
N ALA A 278 -4.47 2.30 -15.50
CA ALA A 278 -4.41 3.58 -14.80
C ALA A 278 -5.19 4.71 -15.50
N MET A 279 -5.74 4.46 -16.69
CA MET A 279 -6.58 5.40 -17.43
C MET A 279 -8.03 4.90 -17.45
N LYS A 280 -9.00 5.82 -17.47
CA LYS A 280 -10.42 5.48 -17.68
C LYS A 280 -10.92 6.04 -19.00
N THR A 281 -11.78 5.27 -19.68
CA THR A 281 -12.40 5.65 -20.95
C THR A 281 -13.55 6.61 -20.70
N ILE A 282 -13.53 7.79 -21.33
CA ILE A 282 -14.57 8.84 -21.25
C ILE A 282 -15.29 9.08 -22.58
N GLY A 283 -15.13 8.13 -23.51
CA GLY A 283 -15.74 8.12 -24.83
C GLY A 283 -14.86 7.41 -25.85
N PRO A 284 -15.32 7.24 -27.09
CA PRO A 284 -14.54 6.61 -28.15
C PRO A 284 -13.20 7.33 -28.34
N GLY A 285 -12.09 6.62 -28.12
CA GLY A 285 -10.73 7.17 -28.26
C GLY A 285 -10.33 8.23 -27.22
N ARG A 286 -11.17 8.52 -26.21
CA ARG A 286 -10.87 9.51 -25.17
C ARG A 286 -10.63 8.85 -23.82
N TYR A 287 -9.55 9.25 -23.17
CA TYR A 287 -9.11 8.70 -21.90
C TYR A 287 -8.72 9.84 -20.95
N GLU A 288 -8.92 9.62 -19.65
CA GLU A 288 -8.39 10.49 -18.60
C GLU A 288 -7.69 9.66 -17.52
N PRO A 289 -6.71 10.23 -16.80
CA PRO A 289 -6.07 9.57 -15.66
C PRO A 289 -7.07 9.20 -14.57
N LYS A 290 -6.93 8.00 -14.03
CA LYS A 290 -7.56 7.67 -12.75
C LYS A 290 -6.86 8.41 -11.63
N ARG A 291 -7.60 8.69 -10.55
CA ARG A 291 -7.10 9.41 -9.38
C ARG A 291 -7.08 8.48 -8.20
N LEU A 292 -6.16 8.75 -7.28
CA LEU A 292 -6.05 8.03 -6.02
C LEU A 292 -7.27 8.34 -5.14
N ALA A 293 -8.06 7.32 -4.80
CA ALA A 293 -9.25 7.43 -3.96
C ALA A 293 -8.92 7.36 -2.46
N GLU A 294 -9.86 7.78 -1.60
CA GLU A 294 -9.67 7.83 -0.14
C GLU A 294 -9.59 6.44 0.49
N GLU A 295 -10.26 5.45 -0.11
CA GLU A 295 -10.16 4.03 0.21
C GLU A 295 -8.72 3.53 0.02
N GLU A 296 -8.04 4.01 -1.03
CA GLU A 296 -6.66 3.63 -1.35
C GLU A 296 -5.69 4.22 -0.33
N LYS A 297 -5.93 5.49 0.05
CA LYS A 297 -5.18 6.15 1.11
C LYS A 297 -5.41 5.49 2.47
N ALA A 298 -6.66 5.17 2.81
CA ALA A 298 -7.00 4.51 4.06
C ALA A 298 -6.35 3.11 4.16
N THR A 299 -6.36 2.36 3.06
CA THR A 299 -5.69 1.06 2.98
C THR A 299 -4.19 1.20 3.23
N LEU A 300 -3.52 2.13 2.54
CA LEU A 300 -2.08 2.34 2.70
C LEU A 300 -1.73 2.83 4.12
N ARG A 301 -2.51 3.78 4.65
CA ARG A 301 -2.27 4.34 6.00
C ARG A 301 -2.41 3.26 7.07
N ALA A 302 -3.46 2.44 7.02
CA ALA A 302 -3.65 1.35 7.98
C ALA A 302 -2.59 0.25 7.85
N LEU A 303 -2.11 0.00 6.63
CA LEU A 303 -1.01 -0.92 6.36
C LEU A 303 0.28 -0.45 7.05
N TYR A 304 0.65 0.83 6.91
CA TYR A 304 1.88 1.38 7.50
C TYR A 304 1.77 1.68 9.00
N ASP A 305 0.56 1.93 9.52
CA ASP A 305 0.26 2.05 10.96
C ASP A 305 0.16 0.68 11.67
N SER A 306 0.29 -0.42 10.93
CA SER A 306 0.34 -1.78 11.47
C SER A 306 1.79 -2.31 11.44
N PRO A 307 2.19 -3.17 12.38
CA PRO A 307 3.50 -3.80 12.34
C PRO A 307 3.58 -4.68 11.11
N ALA A 308 4.77 -4.82 10.53
CA ALA A 308 4.94 -5.60 9.31
C ALA A 308 4.55 -7.09 9.52
N ARG A 309 3.94 -7.73 8.52
CA ARG A 309 3.75 -9.20 8.48
C ARG A 309 4.99 -9.87 7.87
N LEU A 310 5.60 -9.16 6.92
CA LEU A 310 6.85 -9.46 6.24
C LEU A 310 7.67 -8.17 6.23
N TYR A 311 8.91 -8.21 6.73
CA TYR A 311 9.81 -7.06 6.72
C TYR A 311 10.52 -6.99 5.38
N PHE A 312 10.45 -5.82 4.73
CA PHE A 312 11.44 -5.46 3.72
C PHE A 312 12.28 -4.32 4.28
N PHE A 313 13.56 -4.63 4.50
CA PHE A 313 14.59 -3.66 4.88
C PHE A 313 15.25 -3.11 3.63
N SER A 314 15.91 -1.96 3.75
CA SER A 314 16.67 -1.42 2.64
C SER A 314 17.77 -2.42 2.24
N VAL A 315 17.93 -2.58 0.93
CA VAL A 315 19.03 -3.31 0.28
C VAL A 315 20.39 -2.77 0.76
N ALA A 316 20.47 -1.52 1.19
CA ALA A 316 21.68 -0.89 1.67
C ALA A 316 21.99 -1.11 3.16
N ASP A 317 21.01 -1.45 3.99
CA ASP A 317 21.19 -1.62 5.45
C ASP A 317 21.71 -3.01 5.82
N ARG A 318 22.49 -3.61 4.91
CA ARG A 318 23.16 -4.89 5.10
C ARG A 318 24.30 -4.73 6.10
N LYS A 319 24.00 -4.82 7.40
CA LYS A 319 24.93 -5.20 8.46
C LYS A 319 24.22 -6.05 9.50
#